data_AF-A0A847JHB5-F1
#
_entry.id   AF-A0A847JHB5-F1
#
_cell.length_a   1.000
_cell.length_b   1.000
_cell.length_c   1.000
_cell.angle_alpha   90.00
_cell.angle_beta   90.00
_cell.angle_gamma   90.00
#
_symmetry.space_group_name_H-M   'P 1'
#
loop_
_entity.id
_entity.type
_entity.pdbx_description
1 polymer ?
#
loop_
_entity_poly.entity_id
_entity_poly.type
_entity_poly.pdbx_seq_one_letter_code
_entity_poly.pdbx_strand_id
1 'polypeptide(L)' 'MHRKMTITLDEEVYEVLYRTVGKRRMSQFIEDLVRPHVLATSLDEGYRAMAADTAREAEAQEWCNGLAGDLANEAR' A
#
# COMPACT_ATOMS: atom_id res chain seq x y z
N MET A 1 -5.37 5.93 8.90
CA MET A 1 -5.22 5.20 10.19
C MET A 1 -3.76 5.21 10.57
N HIS A 2 -3.41 5.46 11.84
CA HIS A 2 -2.02 5.41 12.31
C HIS A 2 -1.84 4.25 13.31
N ARG A 3 -0.69 3.59 13.27
CA ARG A 3 -0.29 2.53 14.21
C ARG A 3 1.00 2.96 14.91
N LYS A 4 1.12 2.65 16.21
CA LYS A 4 2.35 2.90 16.97
C LYS A 4 3.28 1.71 16.82
N MET A 5 4.57 1.99 16.63
CA MET A 5 5.64 1.01 16.56
C MET A 5 6.78 1.47 17.47
N THR A 6 7.36 0.54 18.23
CA THR A 6 8.58 0.79 18.99
C THR A 6 9.78 0.41 18.13
N ILE A 7 10.73 1.33 17.99
CA ILE A 7 11.97 1.11 17.25
C ILE A 7 13.16 1.49 18.13
N THR A 8 14.27 0.80 17.97
CA THR A 8 15.53 1.13 18.63
C THR A 8 16.37 1.99 17.69
N LEU A 9 16.88 3.11 18.20
CA LEU A 9 17.80 3.99 17.49
C LEU A 9 19.09 4.10 18.28
N ASP A 10 20.16 4.49 17.59
CA ASP A 10 21.36 4.96 18.26
C ASP A 10 21.08 6.23 19.08
N GLU A 11 21.75 6.37 20.21
CA GLU A 11 21.54 7.47 21.17
C GLU A 11 21.83 8.85 20.55
N GLU A 12 22.92 8.96 19.78
CA GLU A 12 23.29 10.22 19.13
C GLU A 12 22.24 10.61 18.08
N VAL A 13 21.75 9.62 17.33
CA VAL A 13 20.69 9.82 16.34
C VAL A 13 19.38 10.24 17.01
N TYR A 14 19.01 9.62 18.13
CA TYR A 14 17.82 9.98 18.89
C TYR A 14 17.88 11.43 19.40
N GLU A 15 19.00 11.83 20.01
CA GLU A 15 19.19 13.19 20.54
C GLU A 15 19.16 14.25 19.45
N VAL A 16 19.86 14.01 18.33
CA VAL A 16 19.86 14.92 17.18
C VAL A 16 18.46 15.02 16.57
N LEU A 17 17.76 13.89 16.42
CA LEU A 17 16.40 13.86 15.90
C LEU A 17 15.44 14.61 16.82
N TYR A 18 15.55 14.40 18.14
CA TYR A 18 14.74 15.05 19.15
C TYR A 18 14.94 16.57 19.14
N ARG A 19 16.20 17.03 19.07
CA ARG A 19 16.55 18.45 19.02
C ARG A 19 16.14 19.14 17.72
N THR A 20 16.33 18.48 16.58
CA THR A 20 16.12 19.08 15.25
C THR A 20 14.66 19.11 14.86
N VAL A 21 13.93 18.02 15.13
CA VAL A 21 12.53 17.85 14.69
C VAL A 21 11.55 18.20 15.80
N GLY A 22 11.93 17.99 17.07
CA GLY A 22 11.09 18.25 18.23
C GLY A 22 10.10 17.11 18.54
N LYS A 23 9.82 16.93 19.83
CA LYS A 23 9.03 15.83 20.42
C LYS A 23 7.70 15.50 19.71
N ARG A 24 7.00 16.49 19.14
CA ARG A 24 5.66 16.30 18.56
C ARG A 24 5.66 15.92 17.08
N ARG A 25 6.81 16.02 16.41
CA ARG A 25 6.92 15.84 14.95
C ARG A 25 7.78 14.65 14.54
N MET A 26 8.45 13.97 15.48
CA MET A 26 9.34 12.84 15.16
C MET A 26 8.62 11.71 14.41
N SER A 27 7.41 11.33 14.85
CA SER A 27 6.64 10.28 14.17
C SER A 27 6.28 10.66 12.73
N GLN A 28 5.87 11.91 12.49
CA GLN A 28 5.55 12.39 11.14
C GLN A 28 6.80 12.44 10.26
N PHE A 29 7.93 12.91 10.80
CA PHE A 29 9.18 12.99 10.08
C PHE A 29 9.69 11.62 9.63
N ILE A 30 9.66 10.62 10.53
CA ILE A 30 10.04 9.25 10.19
C ILE A 30 9.05 8.67 9.18
N GLU A 31 7.75 8.92 9.33
CA GLU A 31 6.73 8.46 8.38
C GLU A 31 6.98 9.03 6.97
N ASP A 32 7.25 10.34 6.85
CA ASP A 32 7.52 11.00 5.57
C ASP A 32 8.79 10.47 4.89
N LEU A 33 9.80 10.09 5.68
CA LEU A 33 11.04 9.49 5.17
C LEU A 33 10.81 8.06 4.69
N VAL A 34 10.06 7.25 5.43
CA VAL A 34 9.86 5.82 5.15
C VAL A 34 8.82 5.59 4.05
N ARG A 35 7.79 6.45 3.97
CA ARG A 35 6.67 6.35 3.03
C ARG A 35 7.09 6.12 1.56
N PRO A 36 8.00 6.88 0.95
CA PRO A 36 8.40 6.64 -0.44
C PRO A 36 9.08 5.28 -0.63
N HIS A 37 9.86 4.80 0.35
CA HIS A 37 10.58 3.53 0.21
C HIS A 37 9.69 2.30 0.37
N VAL A 38 8.64 2.40 1.20
CA VAL A 38 7.71 1.28 1.44
C VAL A 38 6.58 1.27 0.42
N LEU A 39 6.02 2.43 0.09
CA LEU A 39 4.88 2.51 -0.85
C LEU A 39 5.31 2.43 -2.31
N ALA A 40 6.44 3.01 -2.71
CA ALA A 40 6.91 2.90 -4.10
C ALA A 40 7.25 1.45 -4.45
N THR A 41 7.80 0.69 -3.51
CA THR A 41 8.05 -0.76 -3.69
C THR A 41 6.74 -1.55 -3.81
N SER A 42 5.71 -1.19 -3.03
CA SER A 42 4.45 -1.93 -3.02
C SER A 42 3.63 -1.82 -4.31
N LEU A 43 3.75 -0.72 -5.06
CA LEU A 43 2.97 -0.54 -6.28
C LEU A 43 3.53 -1.41 -7.42
N ASP A 44 4.84 -1.43 -7.60
CA ASP A 44 5.52 -2.27 -8.60
C ASP A 44 5.45 -3.76 -8.24
N GLU A 45 5.45 -4.10 -6.95
CA GLU A 45 5.22 -5.47 -6.48
C GLU A 45 3.74 -5.87 -6.66
N GLY A 46 2.80 -4.97 -6.36
CA GLY A 46 1.37 -5.17 -6.59
C GLY A 46 1.03 -5.38 -8.07
N TYR A 47 1.60 -4.57 -8.97
CA TYR A 47 1.46 -4.77 -10.41
C TYR A 47 2.10 -6.08 -10.89
N ARG A 48 3.27 -6.46 -10.37
CA ARG A 48 3.88 -7.77 -10.69
C ARG A 48 3.06 -8.94 -10.18
N ALA A 49 2.48 -8.84 -8.98
CA ALA A 49 1.62 -9.88 -8.43
C ALA A 49 0.31 -10.00 -9.21
N MET A 50 -0.31 -8.88 -9.60
CA MET A 50 -1.51 -8.88 -10.45
C MET A 50 -1.20 -9.42 -11.85
N ALA A 51 -0.07 -9.06 -12.46
CA ALA A 51 0.34 -9.59 -13.76
C ALA A 51 0.70 -11.09 -13.72
N ALA A 52 1.01 -11.64 -12.54
CA ALA A 52 1.30 -13.06 -12.35
C ALA A 52 0.04 -13.90 -12.00
N ASP A 53 -1.10 -13.26 -11.70
CA ASP A 53 -2.34 -13.93 -11.29
C ASP A 53 -3.32 -14.08 -12.47
N THR A 54 -2.99 -14.97 -13.39
CA THR A 54 -3.82 -15.30 -14.56
C THR A 54 -5.15 -15.98 -14.17
N ALA A 55 -5.25 -16.54 -12.96
CA ALA A 55 -6.47 -17.16 -12.47
C ALA A 55 -7.52 -16.10 -12.10
N ARG A 56 -7.08 -14.99 -11.50
CA ARG A 56 -7.96 -13.84 -11.22
C ARG A 56 -8.42 -13.10 -12.46
N GLU A 57 -7.57 -13.01 -13.50
CA GLU A 57 -8.00 -12.48 -14.79
C GLU A 57 -9.09 -13.34 -15.43
N ALA A 58 -8.96 -14.67 -15.37
CA ALA A 58 -9.98 -15.60 -15.89
C ALA A 58 -11.31 -15.49 -15.13
N GLU A 59 -11.27 -15.43 -13.79
CA GLU A 59 -12.46 -15.23 -12.95
C GLU A 59 -13.15 -13.87 -13.24
N ALA A 60 -12.38 -12.79 -13.38
CA ALA A 60 -12.92 -11.48 -13.72
C ALA A 60 -13.52 -11.46 -15.14
N GLN A 61 -12.90 -12.16 -16.09
CA GLN A 61 -13.41 -12.29 -17.47
C GLN A 61 -14.72 -13.09 -17.49
N GLU A 62 -14.82 -14.18 -16.73
CA GLU A 62 -16.06 -14.95 -16.57
C GLU A 62 -17.15 -14.12 -15.90
N TRP A 63 -16.81 -13.31 -14.89
CA TRP A 63 -17.77 -12.45 -14.20
C TRP A 63 -18.30 -11.33 -15.10
N CYS A 64 -17.43 -10.68 -15.89
CA CYS A 64 -17.81 -9.69 -16.89
C CYS A 64 -18.70 -10.30 -18.01
N ASN A 65 -18.35 -11.49 -18.48
CA ASN A 65 -19.12 -12.18 -19.51
C ASN A 65 -20.48 -12.68 -18.98
N GLY A 66 -20.55 -13.10 -17.72
CA GLY A 66 -21.81 -13.47 -17.06
C GLY A 66 -22.76 -12.28 -16.93
N LEU A 67 -22.25 -11.11 -16.53
CA LEU A 67 -23.06 -9.89 -16.42
C LEU A 67 -23.60 -9.41 -17.77
N ALA A 68 -22.81 -9.58 -18.85
CA ALA A 68 -23.25 -9.26 -20.22
C ALA A 68 -24.31 -10.24 -20.75
N GLY A 69 -24.25 -11.51 -20.34
CA GLY A 69 -25.25 -12.52 -20.69
C GLY A 69 -26.61 -12.29 -20.02
N ASP A 70 -26.60 -11.87 -18.75
CA ASP A 70 -27.83 -11.57 -18.00
C ASP A 70 -28.55 -10.33 -18.55
N LEU A 71 -27.81 -9.28 -18.92
CA LEU A 71 -28.38 -8.07 -19.54
C LEU A 71 -29.06 -8.37 -20.90
N ALA A 72 -28.55 -9.36 -21.64
CA ALA A 72 -29.12 -9.80 -22.91
C ALA A 72 -30.37 -10.69 -22.74
N ASN A 73 -30.54 -11.31 -21.57
CA ASN A 73 -31.67 -12.19 -21.26
C ASN A 73 -32.86 -11.42 -20.66
N GLU A 74 -32.61 -10.35 -19.89
CA GLU A 74 -33.67 -9.45 -19.36
C GLU A 74 -34.33 -8.57 -20.45
N ALA A 75 -33.70 -8.39 -21.60
CA ALA A 75 -34.22 -7.58 -22.70
C ALA A 75 -35.17 -8.34 -23.67
N ARG A 76 -35.56 -9.60 -23.35
CA ARG A 76 -36.45 -10.44 -24.18
C ARG A 76 -37.86 -10.55 -23.62
#